data_AF-A0A9W9Z1G8-F1
#
_entry.id   AF-A0A9W9Z1G8-F1
#
_cell.length_a   1.000
_cell.length_b   1.000
_cell.length_c   1.000
_cell.angle_alpha   90.00
_cell.angle_beta   90.00
_cell.angle_gamma   90.00
#
_symmetry.space_group_name_H-M   'P 1'
#
loop_
_entity.id
_entity.type
_entity.pdbx_description
1 polymer ?
#
loop_
_entity_poly.entity_id
_entity_poly.type
_entity_poly.pdbx_seq_one_letter_code
_entity_poly.pdbx_strand_id
1 'polypeptide(L)' 'MELFQSTPYQQCVQAIVIDEAHCILEWGDDFRKDYANLAMLCATFPTVPVAALTATASKRDVTAIKESLI' A
#
# COMPACT_ATOMS: atom_id res chain seq x y z
N MET A 1 -1.81 4.24 14.99
CA MET A 1 -2.48 5.26 14.16
C MET A 1 -2.24 6.67 14.66
N GLU A 2 -2.38 6.97 15.96
CA GLU A 2 -2.17 8.33 16.50
C GLU A 2 -0.82 8.96 16.10
N LEU A 3 0.25 8.17 16.03
CA LEU A 3 1.56 8.65 15.58
C LEU A 3 1.53 9.23 14.15
N PHE A 4 0.90 8.52 13.20
CA PHE A 4 0.83 8.96 11.80
C PHE A 4 -0.12 10.13 11.58
N GLN A 5 -1.02 10.38 12.53
CA GLN A 5 -1.91 11.55 12.54
C GLN A 5 -1.25 12.80 13.12
N SER A 6 -0.07 12.67 13.74
CA SER A 6 0.64 13.82 14.29
C SER A 6 1.16 14.75 13.19
N THR A 7 1.23 16.05 13.52
CA THR A 7 1.67 17.11 12.58
C THR A 7 3.00 16.81 11.88
N PRO A 8 4.05 16.31 12.56
CA PRO A 8 5.31 16.02 11.88
C PRO A 8 5.17 14.99 10.76
N TYR A 9 4.41 13.92 10.97
CA TYR A 9 4.23 12.89 9.94
C TYR A 9 3.34 13.38 8.79
N GLN A 10 2.27 14.09 9.11
CA GLN A 10 1.37 14.65 8.09
C GLN A 10 2.06 15.68 7.17
N GLN A 11 3.10 16.36 7.66
CA GLN A 11 3.85 17.36 6.88
C GLN A 11 5.11 16.83 6.20
N CYS A 12 5.72 15.75 6.73
CA CYS A 12 7.04 15.31 6.28
C CYS A 12 7.03 14.02 5.45
N VAL A 13 5.94 13.25 5.43
CA VAL A 13 5.85 12.06 4.58
C VAL A 13 5.64 12.50 3.13
N GLN A 14 6.60 12.17 2.26
CA GLN A 14 6.60 12.61 0.86
C GLN A 14 6.31 11.49 -0.14
N ALA A 15 6.43 10.23 0.26
CA ALA A 15 6.14 9.07 -0.58
C ALA A 15 5.84 7.83 0.29
N ILE A 16 5.02 6.93 -0.23
CA ILE A 16 4.83 5.57 0.30
C ILE A 16 5.30 4.60 -0.78
N VAL A 17 6.20 3.70 -0.43
CA VAL A 17 6.72 2.67 -1.34
C VAL A 17 6.39 1.30 -0.74
N ILE A 18 5.60 0.52 -1.47
CA ILE A 18 5.20 -0.83 -1.09
C ILE A 18 5.97 -1.79 -1.99
N ASP A 19 6.95 -2.46 -1.42
CA ASP A 19 7.65 -3.55 -2.10
C ASP A 19 6.83 -4.85 -2.00
N GLU A 20 7.04 -5.77 -2.92
CA GLU A 20 6.28 -7.03 -3.05
C GLU A 20 4.76 -6.86 -2.97
N ALA A 21 4.23 -5.89 -3.70
CA ALA A 21 2.82 -5.54 -3.70
C ALA A 21 1.88 -6.68 -4.10
N HIS A 22 2.38 -7.77 -4.71
CA HIS A 22 1.58 -8.97 -4.96
C HIS A 22 1.06 -9.62 -3.66
N CYS A 23 1.72 -9.39 -2.51
CA CYS A 23 1.29 -9.90 -1.20
C CYS A 23 -0.08 -9.35 -0.74
N ILE A 24 -0.58 -8.28 -1.36
CA ILE A 24 -1.91 -7.69 -1.10
C ILE A 24 -3.03 -8.65 -1.56
N LEU A 25 -2.78 -9.42 -2.62
CA LEU A 25 -3.78 -10.33 -3.19
C LEU A 25 -3.70 -11.70 -2.52
N GLU A 26 -4.85 -12.29 -2.21
CA GLU A 26 -4.96 -13.65 -1.64
C GLU A 26 -4.65 -14.74 -2.69
N TRP A 27 -3.44 -14.79 -3.23
CA TRP A 27 -3.04 -15.81 -4.19
C TRP A 27 -1.59 -16.26 -3.93
N GLY A 28 -1.44 -17.49 -3.43
CA GLY A 28 -0.15 -18.16 -3.23
C GLY A 28 0.30 -18.29 -1.77
N ASP A 29 1.40 -19.02 -1.57
CA ASP A 29 1.97 -19.32 -0.25
C ASP A 29 2.53 -18.07 0.46
N ASP A 30 2.73 -16.97 -0.27
CA ASP A 30 3.29 -15.70 0.22
C ASP A 30 2.24 -14.65 0.62
N PHE A 31 0.95 -15.00 0.65
CA PHE A 31 -0.10 -14.06 1.08
C PHE A 31 0.14 -13.58 2.53
N ARG A 32 0.15 -12.26 2.71
CA ARG A 32 0.31 -11.63 4.03
C ARG A 32 -0.92 -10.81 4.37
N LYS A 33 -1.71 -11.31 5.34
CA LYS A 33 -2.90 -10.61 5.87
C LYS A 33 -2.63 -9.17 6.26
N ASP A 34 -1.42 -8.86 6.72
CA ASP A 34 -1.05 -7.51 7.13
C ASP A 34 -0.98 -6.52 5.95
N TYR A 35 -0.72 -6.99 4.72
CA TYR A 35 -0.70 -6.14 3.52
C TYR A 35 -2.09 -5.61 3.15
N ALA A 36 -3.15 -6.33 3.50
CA ALA A 36 -4.52 -5.85 3.31
C ALA A 36 -4.82 -4.56 4.11
N ASN A 37 -4.07 -4.30 5.19
CA ASN A 37 -4.25 -3.11 6.01
C ASN A 37 -3.52 -1.88 5.45
N LEU A 38 -2.71 -2.00 4.38
CA LEU A 38 -1.95 -0.89 3.81
C LEU A 38 -2.83 0.21 3.19
N ALA A 39 -4.06 -0.11 2.81
CA ALA A 39 -5.06 0.88 2.40
C ALA A 39 -5.25 1.99 3.45
N MET A 40 -5.18 1.64 4.74
CA MET A 40 -5.28 2.59 5.84
C MET A 40 -4.14 3.61 5.84
N LEU A 41 -2.94 3.20 5.45
CA LEU A 41 -1.79 4.10 5.34
C LEU A 41 -2.00 5.10 4.19
N CYS A 42 -2.52 4.63 3.05
CA CYS A 42 -2.87 5.47 1.91
C CYS A 42 -3.99 6.47 2.29
N ALA A 43 -5.01 6.01 3.02
CA ALA A 43 -6.07 6.87 3.54
C ALA A 43 -5.57 7.89 4.60
N THR A 44 -4.52 7.55 5.35
CA THR A 44 -3.90 8.45 6.35
C THR A 44 -3.10 9.57 5.69
N PHE A 45 -2.58 9.35 4.48
CA PHE A 45 -1.77 10.30 3.72
C PHE A 45 -2.32 10.48 2.29
N PRO A 46 -3.54 11.01 2.12
CA PRO A 46 -4.27 10.97 0.85
C PRO A 46 -3.62 11.76 -0.29
N THR A 47 -2.73 12.70 0.04
CA THR A 47 -2.01 13.54 -0.94
C THR A 47 -0.61 13.00 -1.26
N VAL A 48 -0.15 11.97 -0.55
CA VAL A 48 1.19 11.41 -0.71
C VAL A 48 1.18 10.39 -1.85
N PRO A 49 2.13 10.49 -2.82
CA PRO A 49 2.23 9.52 -3.90
C PRO A 49 2.58 8.12 -3.38
N VAL A 50 1.93 7.10 -3.94
CA VAL A 50 2.17 5.69 -3.62
C VAL A 50 2.79 4.98 -4.83
N ALA A 51 3.90 4.29 -4.60
CA ALA A 51 4.52 3.38 -5.57
C ALA A 51 4.41 1.94 -5.06
N ALA A 52 3.65 1.10 -5.76
CA ALA A 52 3.54 -0.33 -5.49
C ALA A 52 4.39 -1.10 -6.51
N LEU A 53 5.37 -1.86 -6.01
CA LEU A 53 6.40 -2.53 -6.80
C LEU A 53 6.31 -4.04 -6.60
N THR A 54 6.51 -4.80 -7.67
CA THR A 54 6.72 -6.25 -7.57
C THR A 54 7.37 -6.79 -8.84
N ALA A 55 8.06 -7.93 -8.74
CA ALA A 55 8.69 -8.60 -9.87
C ALA A 55 7.67 -9.26 -10.81
N THR A 56 6.60 -9.84 -10.28
CA THR A 56 5.63 -10.63 -11.06
C THR A 56 4.20 -10.20 -10.75
N ALA A 57 3.54 -9.56 -11.71
CA ALA A 57 2.12 -9.25 -11.66
C ALA A 57 1.51 -9.31 -13.07
N SER A 58 0.38 -9.99 -13.21
CA SER A 58 -0.43 -9.89 -14.42
C SER A 58 -1.12 -8.53 -14.49
N LYS A 59 -1.64 -8.14 -15.67
CA LYS A 59 -2.44 -6.91 -15.80
C LYS A 59 -3.67 -6.89 -14.88
N ARG A 60 -4.23 -8.07 -14.59
CA ARG A 60 -5.33 -8.23 -13.64
C ARG A 60 -4.87 -7.93 -12.22
N ASP A 61 -3.72 -8.47 -11.83
CA ASP A 61 -3.17 -8.28 -10.48
C ASP A 61 -2.82 -6.81 -10.24
N VAL A 62 -2.24 -6.12 -11.23
CA VAL A 62 -1.96 -4.68 -11.15
C VAL A 62 -3.24 -3.88 -10.89
N THR A 63 -4.35 -4.23 -11.55
CA THR A 63 -5.63 -3.55 -11.36
C THR A 63 -6.18 -3.82 -9.95
N ALA A 64 -6.16 -5.07 -9.50
CA ALA A 64 -6.63 -5.45 -8.18
C ALA A 64 -5.80 -4.85 -7.04
N ILE A 65 -4.47 -4.81 -7.18
CA ILE A 65 -3.56 -4.15 -6.22
C ILE A 65 -3.92 -2.67 -6.10
N LYS A 66 -4.11 -1.99 -7.25
CA LYS A 66 -4.46 -0.58 -7.27
C LYS A 66 -5.80 -0.33 -6.57
N GLU A 67 -6.83 -1.13 -6.87
CA GLU A 67 -8.14 -1.01 -6.22
C GLU A 67 -8.09 -1.30 -4.71
N SER A 68 -7.16 -2.14 -4.26
CA SER A 68 -6.99 -2.48 -2.84
C SER A 68 -6.28 -1.40 -2.01
N LEU A 69 -5.68 -0.40 -2.65
CA LEU A 69 -4.92 0.68 -1.99
C LEU A 69 -5.63 2.04 -2.04
N ILE A 70 -6.83 2.11 -2.64
CA ILE A 70 -7.64 3.32 -2.81
C ILE A 70 -8.81 3.32 -1.82
#